data_AF-A0A1V5M431-F1
#
_entry.id   AF-A0A1V5M431-F1
#
_cell.length_a   1.000
_cell.length_b   1.000
_cell.length_c   1.000
_cell.angle_alpha   90.00
_cell.angle_beta   90.00
_cell.angle_gamma   90.00
#
_symmetry.space_group_name_H-M   'P 1'
#
loop_
_entity.id
_entity.type
_entity.pdbx_description
1 polymer ?
#
loop_
_entity_poly.entity_id
_entity_poly.type
_entity_poly.pdbx_seq_one_letter_code
_entity_poly.pdbx_strand_id
1 'polypeptide(L)'
;MQKLMPLGDVYQAGTFSGNPATMAGGITTIEVLKESNPFPHMEEMAKILFQGLETLKQKKGYPISPEREGSMFGFNFSERPVQDFADAKKINTKAYAAFFHHLLDQGVYLPPSAHDAAVLSAAHCLADIEETLDKVEAALEFAFNFAAKLD
;
A
#
# COMPACT_ATOMS: atom_id res chain seq x y z
N MET A 1 -11.07 -23.65 -19.34
CA MET A 1 -12.03 -22.75 -20.03
C MET A 1 -13.02 -23.48 -20.96
N GLN A 2 -13.12 -24.81 -20.99
CA GLN A 2 -14.01 -25.53 -21.92
C GLN A 2 -15.52 -25.34 -21.69
N LYS A 3 -15.93 -24.77 -20.55
CA LYS A 3 -17.35 -24.47 -20.25
C LYS A 3 -17.80 -23.10 -20.77
N LEU A 4 -16.86 -22.24 -21.18
CA LEU A 4 -17.17 -20.91 -21.69
C LEU A 4 -17.46 -20.99 -23.19
N MET A 5 -18.39 -20.17 -23.66
CA MET A 5 -18.61 -19.97 -25.09
C MET A 5 -17.32 -19.51 -25.78
N PRO A 6 -17.05 -19.93 -27.04
CA PRO A 6 -17.93 -20.75 -27.90
C PRO A 6 -17.81 -22.27 -27.67
N LEU A 7 -16.98 -22.74 -26.74
CA LEU A 7 -16.70 -24.16 -26.53
C LEU A 7 -17.69 -24.86 -25.57
N GLY A 8 -18.33 -24.11 -24.68
CA GLY A 8 -19.38 -24.59 -23.80
C GLY A 8 -20.50 -23.56 -23.66
N ASP A 9 -21.44 -23.84 -22.76
CA ASP A 9 -22.73 -23.12 -22.73
C ASP A 9 -22.75 -21.88 -21.82
N VAL A 10 -21.64 -21.55 -21.15
CA VAL A 10 -21.56 -20.38 -20.26
C VAL A 10 -21.13 -19.15 -21.07
N TYR A 11 -22.00 -18.16 -21.15
CA TYR A 11 -21.73 -16.91 -21.87
C TYR A 11 -20.75 -16.01 -21.11
N GLN A 12 -19.65 -15.63 -21.75
CA GLN A 12 -18.73 -14.58 -21.31
C GLN A 12 -18.22 -13.85 -22.56
N ALA A 13 -18.36 -12.52 -22.57
CA ALA A 13 -17.89 -11.68 -23.67
C ALA A 13 -17.51 -10.30 -23.13
N GLY A 14 -16.66 -9.59 -23.85
CA GLY A 14 -16.28 -8.21 -23.56
C GLY A 14 -15.49 -7.62 -24.72
N THR A 15 -15.93 -6.48 -25.26
CA THR A 15 -15.36 -5.87 -26.48
C THR A 15 -13.85 -5.65 -26.41
N PHE A 16 -13.32 -5.31 -25.23
CA PHE A 16 -11.89 -5.05 -25.03
C PHE A 16 -11.14 -6.23 -24.41
N SER A 17 -11.81 -7.34 -24.11
CA SER A 17 -11.15 -8.55 -23.62
C SER A 17 -10.21 -9.08 -24.71
N GLY A 18 -8.91 -9.16 -24.41
CA GLY A 18 -7.90 -9.61 -25.37
C GLY A 18 -7.49 -8.57 -26.42
N ASN A 19 -7.78 -7.28 -26.21
CA ASN A 19 -7.34 -6.23 -27.13
C ASN A 19 -5.79 -6.21 -27.26
N PRO A 20 -5.24 -5.86 -28.44
CA PRO A 20 -3.80 -5.97 -28.69
C PRO A 20 -2.91 -5.16 -27.74
N ALA A 21 -3.36 -3.99 -27.29
CA ALA A 21 -2.57 -3.12 -26.42
C ALA A 21 -2.39 -3.75 -25.03
N THR A 22 -3.47 -4.25 -24.42
CA THR A 22 -3.39 -4.97 -23.14
C THR A 22 -2.59 -6.25 -23.27
N MET A 23 -2.73 -6.99 -24.37
CA MET A 23 -1.99 -8.23 -24.58
C MET A 23 -0.48 -7.99 -24.73
N ALA A 24 -0.07 -7.00 -25.52
CA ALA A 24 1.33 -6.63 -25.66
C ALA A 24 1.93 -6.20 -24.30
N GLY A 25 1.30 -5.24 -23.61
CA GLY A 25 1.79 -4.75 -22.33
C GLY A 25 1.83 -5.84 -21.24
N GLY A 26 0.78 -6.67 -21.17
CA GLY A 26 0.68 -7.75 -20.18
C GLY A 26 1.71 -8.86 -20.39
N ILE A 27 1.90 -9.31 -21.63
CA ILE A 27 2.90 -10.34 -21.96
C ILE A 27 4.31 -9.84 -21.62
N THR A 28 4.68 -8.66 -22.12
CA THR A 28 6.01 -8.07 -21.85
C THR A 28 6.22 -7.86 -20.35
N THR A 29 5.21 -7.39 -19.60
CA THR A 29 5.32 -7.24 -18.15
C THR A 29 5.63 -8.58 -17.48
N ILE A 30 4.90 -9.65 -17.83
CA ILE A 30 5.12 -10.98 -17.25
C ILE A 30 6.49 -11.54 -17.62
N GLU A 31 6.95 -11.35 -18.86
CA GLU A 31 8.28 -11.76 -19.30
C GLU A 31 9.38 -11.06 -18.49
N VAL A 32 9.31 -9.74 -18.38
CA VAL A 32 10.25 -8.95 -17.56
C VAL A 32 10.23 -9.40 -16.10
N LEU A 33 9.05 -9.63 -15.51
CA LEU A 33 8.93 -10.10 -14.13
C LEU A 33 9.58 -11.48 -13.93
N LYS A 34 9.48 -12.39 -14.91
CA LYS A 34 10.12 -13.71 -14.86
C LYS A 34 11.63 -13.62 -14.97
N GLU A 35 12.14 -12.74 -15.83
CA GLU A 35 13.57 -12.58 -16.08
C GLU A 35 14.26 -11.83 -14.93
N SER A 36 13.69 -10.71 -14.49
CA SER A 36 14.32 -9.83 -13.50
C SER A 36 14.01 -10.23 -12.06
N ASN A 37 12.90 -10.96 -11.81
CA ASN A 37 12.42 -11.38 -10.49
C ASN A 37 12.56 -10.27 -9.43
N PRO A 38 11.80 -9.15 -9.52
CA PRO A 38 12.01 -7.99 -8.66
C PRO A 38 11.48 -8.17 -7.24
N PHE A 39 10.72 -9.25 -6.97
CA PHE A 39 10.01 -9.44 -5.72
C PHE A 39 10.93 -9.44 -4.47
N PRO A 40 12.12 -10.07 -4.46
CA PRO A 40 13.03 -9.99 -3.31
C PRO A 40 13.51 -8.56 -3.01
N HIS A 41 13.76 -7.75 -4.04
CA HIS A 41 14.13 -6.34 -3.88
C HIS A 41 12.96 -5.55 -3.29
N MET A 42 11.76 -5.70 -3.85
CA MET A 42 10.56 -5.03 -3.35
C MET A 42 10.24 -5.41 -1.90
N GLU A 43 10.43 -6.68 -1.53
CA GLU A 43 10.27 -7.15 -0.15
C GLU A 43 11.31 -6.56 0.79
N GLU A 44 12.58 -6.46 0.38
CA GLU A 44 13.62 -5.84 1.21
C GLU A 44 13.35 -4.34 1.42
N MET A 45 12.92 -3.61 0.38
CA MET A 45 12.54 -2.20 0.53
C MET A 45 11.34 -2.02 1.47
N ALA A 46 10.32 -2.88 1.34
CA ALA A 46 9.16 -2.86 2.25
C ALA A 46 9.57 -3.20 3.68
N LYS A 47 10.47 -4.15 3.87
CA LYS A 47 11.00 -4.50 5.19
C LYS A 47 11.75 -3.33 5.83
N ILE A 48 12.60 -2.61 5.08
CA ILE A 48 13.31 -1.43 5.58
C ILE A 48 12.31 -0.34 5.98
N LEU A 49 11.32 -0.03 5.13
CA LEU A 49 10.26 0.91 5.44
C LEU A 49 9.58 0.56 6.77
N PHE A 50 9.18 -0.71 6.93
CA PHE A 50 8.44 -1.15 8.12
C PHE A 50 9.28 -1.22 9.38
N GLN A 51 10.57 -1.52 9.27
CA GLN A 51 11.51 -1.40 10.40
C GLN A 51 11.64 0.06 10.87
N GLY A 52 11.65 1.02 9.93
CA GLY A 52 11.62 2.44 10.24
C GLY A 52 10.32 2.84 10.96
N LEU A 53 9.16 2.39 10.46
CA LEU A 53 7.86 2.67 11.08
C LEU A 53 7.75 2.09 12.50
N GLU A 54 8.22 0.86 12.71
CA GLU A 54 8.25 0.24 14.03
C GLU A 54 9.19 1.00 14.99
N THR A 55 10.32 1.48 14.50
CA THR A 55 11.23 2.33 15.29
C THR A 55 10.56 3.63 15.71
N LEU A 56 9.86 4.31 14.79
CA LEU A 56 9.11 5.54 15.07
C LEU A 56 8.01 5.29 16.10
N LYS A 57 7.25 4.20 15.93
CA LYS A 57 6.21 3.77 16.87
C LYS A 57 6.78 3.55 18.27
N GLN A 58 7.89 2.83 18.41
CA GLN A 58 8.52 2.56 19.70
C GLN A 58 9.07 3.84 20.37
N LYS A 59 9.61 4.76 19.58
CA LYS A 59 10.21 6.01 20.08
C LYS A 59 9.16 7.03 20.54
N LYS A 60 8.03 7.13 19.84
CA LYS A 60 7.04 8.21 20.02
C LYS A 60 5.69 7.74 20.56
N GLY A 61 5.40 6.44 20.53
CA GLY A 61 4.15 5.87 21.04
C GLY A 61 2.91 6.18 20.18
N TYR A 62 3.07 6.45 18.88
CA TYR A 62 1.92 6.69 18.01
C TYR A 62 0.99 5.46 17.95
N PRO A 63 -0.34 5.64 18.02
CA PRO A 63 -1.31 4.53 17.99
C PRO A 63 -1.51 4.03 16.55
N ILE A 64 -0.46 3.43 16.00
CA ILE A 64 -0.43 2.80 14.68
C ILE A 64 0.00 1.33 14.78
N SER A 65 -0.48 0.50 13.87
CA SER A 65 -0.15 -0.92 13.75
C SER A 65 0.20 -1.24 12.30
N PRO A 66 1.38 -0.76 11.82
CA PRO A 66 1.78 -0.98 10.45
C PRO A 66 1.91 -2.50 10.19
N GLU A 67 1.26 -2.99 9.13
CA GLU A 67 1.34 -4.38 8.69
C GLU A 67 1.83 -4.49 7.24
N ARG A 68 2.61 -5.52 6.93
CA ARG A 68 3.10 -5.83 5.58
C ARG A 68 3.05 -7.32 5.28
N GLU A 69 2.91 -7.65 4.00
CA GLU A 69 3.06 -8.99 3.44
C GLU A 69 3.81 -8.84 2.10
N GLY A 70 5.04 -9.36 2.03
CA GLY A 70 5.96 -9.08 0.92
C GLY A 70 6.18 -7.56 0.75
N SER A 71 5.78 -7.04 -0.41
CA SER A 71 5.84 -5.61 -0.79
C SER A 71 4.51 -4.86 -0.61
N MET A 72 3.44 -5.58 -0.26
CA MET A 72 2.12 -5.02 0.04
C MET A 72 2.06 -4.62 1.51
N PHE A 73 1.41 -3.50 1.81
CA PHE A 73 1.38 -3.01 3.18
C PHE A 73 0.23 -2.06 3.49
N GLY A 74 -0.08 -1.90 4.78
CA GLY A 74 -1.10 -0.99 5.30
C GLY A 74 -0.57 -0.13 6.45
N PHE A 75 -0.87 1.17 6.38
CA PHE A 75 -0.66 2.11 7.49
C PHE A 75 -1.91 2.11 8.38
N ASN A 76 -2.08 1.07 9.20
CA ASN A 76 -3.26 0.97 10.07
C ASN A 76 -3.14 1.94 11.24
N PHE A 77 -4.05 2.92 11.34
CA PHE A 77 -4.15 3.85 12.47
C PHE A 77 -4.96 3.21 13.61
N SER A 78 -4.34 2.22 14.25
CA SER A 78 -4.89 1.44 15.38
C SER A 78 -3.78 1.12 16.38
N GLU A 79 -4.09 1.09 17.68
CA GLU A 79 -3.14 0.66 18.72
C GLU A 79 -2.84 -0.85 18.64
N ARG A 80 -3.79 -1.63 18.11
CA ARG A 80 -3.72 -3.09 18.05
C ARG A 80 -3.62 -3.56 16.59
N PRO A 81 -3.01 -4.75 16.35
CA PRO A 81 -3.04 -5.39 15.04
C PRO A 81 -4.46 -5.50 14.48
N VAL A 82 -4.61 -5.35 13.17
CA VAL A 82 -5.91 -5.40 12.48
C VAL A 82 -6.05 -6.77 11.85
N GLN A 83 -6.72 -7.70 12.54
CA GLN A 83 -6.75 -9.11 12.11
C GLN A 83 -8.00 -9.48 11.31
N ASP A 84 -9.05 -8.67 11.40
CA ASP A 84 -10.31 -8.93 10.73
C ASP A 84 -11.04 -7.63 10.35
N PHE A 85 -12.21 -7.80 9.73
CA PHE A 85 -13.06 -6.69 9.31
C PHE A 85 -13.63 -5.88 10.48
N ALA A 86 -13.84 -6.51 11.65
CA ALA A 86 -14.35 -5.81 12.83
C ALA A 86 -13.28 -4.89 13.42
N ASP A 87 -12.00 -5.27 13.36
CA ASP A 87 -10.88 -4.42 13.74
C ASP A 87 -10.63 -3.32 12.70
N ALA A 88 -10.74 -3.63 11.40
CA ALA A 88 -10.58 -2.64 10.34
C ALA A 88 -11.56 -1.46 10.50
N LYS A 89 -12.80 -1.72 10.94
CA LYS A 89 -13.81 -0.68 11.23
C LYS A 89 -13.43 0.27 12.35
N LYS A 90 -12.48 -0.09 13.21
CA LYS A 90 -12.03 0.71 14.36
C LYS A 90 -10.83 1.60 14.03
N ILE A 91 -10.26 1.47 12.83
CA ILE A 91 -9.15 2.31 12.38
C ILE A 91 -9.55 3.79 12.46
N ASN A 92 -8.66 4.64 12.98
CA ASN A 92 -8.87 6.07 13.04
C ASN A 92 -8.71 6.71 11.66
N THR A 93 -9.80 6.69 10.89
CA THR A 93 -9.85 7.23 9.52
C THR A 93 -9.65 8.74 9.46
N LYS A 94 -9.99 9.49 10.51
CA LYS A 94 -9.75 10.95 10.59
C LYS A 94 -8.24 11.25 10.68
N ALA A 95 -7.54 10.55 11.57
CA ALA A 95 -6.09 10.69 11.70
C ALA A 95 -5.37 10.24 10.42
N TYR A 96 -5.81 9.14 9.80
CA TYR A 96 -5.29 8.71 8.50
C TYR A 96 -5.49 9.77 7.42
N ALA A 97 -6.67 10.39 7.33
CA ALA A 97 -6.92 11.43 6.33
C ALA A 97 -5.99 12.65 6.50
N ALA A 98 -5.78 13.09 7.74
CA ALA A 98 -4.82 14.17 8.04
C ALA A 98 -3.38 13.79 7.66
N PHE A 99 -2.96 12.56 8.00
CA PHE A 99 -1.66 12.00 7.64
C PHE A 99 -1.48 11.90 6.12
N PHE A 100 -2.47 11.36 5.40
CA PHE A 100 -2.48 11.22 3.95
C PHE A 100 -2.30 12.57 3.25
N HIS A 101 -3.11 13.57 3.61
CA HIS A 101 -3.00 14.90 2.99
C HIS A 101 -1.66 15.56 3.30
N HIS A 102 -1.15 15.40 4.52
CA HIS A 102 0.14 15.94 4.90
C HIS A 102 1.30 15.31 4.11
N LEU A 103 1.28 13.99 3.89
CA LEU A 103 2.27 13.31 3.04
C LEU A 103 2.13 13.71 1.57
N LEU A 104 0.90 13.83 1.08
CA LEU A 104 0.61 14.24 -0.29
C LEU A 104 1.18 15.63 -0.59
N ASP A 105 1.01 16.58 0.33
CA ASP A 105 1.58 17.93 0.23
C ASP A 105 3.12 17.92 0.22
N GLN A 106 3.73 16.86 0.77
CA GLN A 106 5.18 16.64 0.73
C GLN A 106 5.63 15.75 -0.44
N GLY A 107 4.73 15.39 -1.35
CA GLY A 107 5.05 14.62 -2.57
C GLY A 107 5.08 13.09 -2.39
N VAL A 108 4.61 12.57 -1.24
CA VAL A 108 4.45 11.12 -1.03
C VAL A 108 2.99 10.75 -1.21
N TYR A 109 2.68 10.04 -2.29
CA TYR A 109 1.31 9.60 -2.59
C TYR A 109 1.05 8.19 -2.04
N LEU A 110 0.12 8.10 -1.10
CA LEU A 110 -0.44 6.83 -0.60
C LEU A 110 -1.87 6.63 -1.15
N PRO A 111 -2.46 5.43 -1.02
CA PRO A 111 -3.88 5.24 -1.30
C PRO A 111 -4.74 6.22 -0.49
N PRO A 112 -5.79 6.85 -1.06
CA PRO A 112 -6.63 7.82 -0.34
C PRO A 112 -7.68 7.12 0.55
N SER A 113 -7.30 6.03 1.22
CA SER A 113 -8.19 5.18 2.01
C SER A 113 -7.40 4.48 3.12
N ALA A 114 -7.88 4.61 4.36
CA ALA A 114 -7.28 3.95 5.53
C ALA A 114 -7.46 2.42 5.53
N HIS A 115 -8.24 1.88 4.60
CA HIS A 115 -8.52 0.46 4.46
C HIS A 115 -7.84 -0.16 3.23
N ASP A 116 -7.15 0.65 2.43
CA ASP A 116 -6.48 0.17 1.23
C ASP A 116 -5.04 -0.23 1.55
N ALA A 117 -4.59 -1.28 0.89
CA ALA A 117 -3.18 -1.62 0.86
C ALA A 117 -2.45 -0.74 -0.16
N ALA A 118 -1.24 -0.31 0.20
CA ALA A 118 -0.25 0.21 -0.72
C ALA A 118 0.70 -0.91 -1.17
N VAL A 119 1.39 -0.70 -2.29
CA VAL A 119 2.35 -1.66 -2.84
C VAL A 119 3.58 -0.91 -3.31
N LEU A 120 4.77 -1.34 -2.89
CA LEU A 120 6.00 -0.83 -3.50
C LEU A 120 6.16 -1.38 -4.92
N SER A 121 6.62 -0.54 -5.83
CA SER A 121 6.99 -0.98 -7.19
C SER A 121 8.45 -1.42 -7.24
N ALA A 122 8.81 -2.17 -8.29
CA ALA A 122 10.19 -2.55 -8.56
C ALA A 122 11.15 -1.35 -8.80
N ALA A 123 10.61 -0.16 -9.03
CA ALA A 123 11.41 1.05 -9.27
C ALA A 123 11.83 1.75 -7.97
N HIS A 124 11.17 1.48 -6.85
CA HIS A 124 11.52 2.12 -5.58
C HIS A 124 12.88 1.64 -5.10
N CYS A 125 13.67 2.57 -4.59
CA CYS A 125 15.01 2.35 -4.06
C CYS A 125 15.12 2.80 -2.60
N LEU A 126 16.28 2.57 -1.99
CA LEU A 126 16.52 2.94 -0.59
C LEU A 126 16.30 4.44 -0.35
N ALA A 127 16.70 5.30 -1.29
CA ALA A 127 16.53 6.75 -1.16
C ALA A 127 15.04 7.13 -1.08
N ASP A 128 14.16 6.47 -1.85
CA ASP A 128 12.72 6.71 -1.78
C ASP A 128 12.16 6.31 -0.41
N ILE A 129 12.67 5.22 0.17
CA ILE A 129 12.25 4.73 1.49
C ILE A 129 12.71 5.66 2.61
N GLU A 130 13.96 6.11 2.58
CA GLU A 130 14.52 7.04 3.55
C GLU A 130 13.78 8.39 3.51
N GLU A 131 13.60 8.96 2.31
CA GLU A 131 12.83 10.19 2.13
C GLU A 131 11.38 10.03 2.61
N THR A 132 10.76 8.88 2.36
CA THR A 132 9.40 8.59 2.85
C THR A 132 9.35 8.54 4.37
N LEU A 133 10.30 7.88 5.03
CA LEU A 133 10.35 7.76 6.48
C LEU A 133 10.51 9.11 7.17
N ASP A 134 11.36 9.98 6.64
CA ASP A 134 11.55 11.34 7.16
C ASP A 134 10.23 12.14 7.14
N LYS A 135 9.47 12.03 6.05
CA LYS A 135 8.18 12.72 5.89
C LYS A 135 7.08 12.09 6.73
N VAL A 136 7.13 10.76 6.94
CA VAL A 136 6.16 10.02 7.76
C VAL A 136 6.20 10.45 9.22
N GLU A 137 7.37 10.68 9.82
CA GLU A 137 7.46 11.14 11.22
C GLU A 137 6.72 12.48 11.39
N ALA A 138 6.97 13.45 10.51
CA ALA A 138 6.30 14.75 10.52
C ALA A 138 4.78 14.63 10.29
N ALA A 139 4.35 13.76 9.37
CA ALA A 139 2.94 13.54 9.08
C ALA A 139 2.19 12.87 10.23
N LEU A 140 2.82 11.90 10.93
CA LEU A 140 2.25 11.27 12.12
C LEU A 140 2.07 12.28 13.25
N GLU A 141 3.10 13.10 13.50
CA GLU A 141 3.02 14.17 14.50
C GLU A 141 1.90 15.16 14.18
N PHE A 142 1.80 15.61 12.93
CA PHE A 142 0.71 16.48 12.49
C PHE A 142 -0.66 15.84 12.70
N ALA A 143 -0.84 14.60 12.24
CA ALA A 143 -2.13 13.90 12.30
C ALA A 143 -2.64 13.73 13.74
N PHE A 144 -1.79 13.32 14.67
CA PHE A 144 -2.20 13.10 16.06
C PHE A 144 -2.33 14.40 16.86
N ASN A 145 -1.55 15.44 16.56
CA ASN A 145 -1.72 16.77 17.16
C ASN A 145 -2.95 17.51 16.62
N PHE A 146 -3.32 17.28 15.36
CA PHE A 146 -4.50 17.85 14.73
C PHE A 146 -5.78 17.15 15.20
N ALA A 147 -5.79 15.82 15.26
CA ALA A 147 -6.93 15.05 15.75
C ALA A 147 -7.31 15.40 17.19
N ALA A 148 -6.31 15.59 18.07
CA ALA A 148 -6.53 15.99 19.47
C ALA A 148 -7.19 17.37 19.65
N LYS A 149 -7.28 18.19 18.60
CA LYS A 149 -7.93 19.52 18.62
C LYS A 149 -9.36 19.50 18.09
N LEU A 150 -9.81 18.39 17.50
CA LEU A 150 -11.13 18.26 16.87
C LEU A 150 -12.14 17.50 17.74
N ASP A 151 -11.69 16.88 18.83
CA ASP A 151 -12.51 16.25 19.87
C ASP A 151 -12.64 17.19 21.08
#